data_AF-A0A963JLQ0-F1
#
_entry.id   AF-A0A963JLQ0-F1
#
_cell.length_a   1.000
_cell.length_b   1.000
_cell.length_c   1.000
_cell.angle_alpha   90.00
_cell.angle_beta   90.00
_cell.angle_gamma   90.00
#
_symmetry.space_group_name_H-M   'P 1'
#
loop_
_entity.id
_entity.type
_entity.pdbx_description
1 polymer ?
#
loop_
_entity_poly.entity_id
_entity_poly.type
_entity_poly.pdbx_seq_one_letter_code
_entity_poly.pdbx_strand_id
1 'polypeptide(L)'
;MLKKLFYIQILIAIMTTSSLNAGSAALPDDEAGRCRYGAKHMIEVGKRSLLEVSSRPARIEKRRKLVEEWSSRLENGDDPCQLYMDIQKAATTF
;
A
#
# COMPACT_ATOMS: atom_id res chain seq x y z
N MET A 1 -32.32 15.79 62.00
CA MET A 1 -30.90 16.03 61.71
C MET A 1 -30.45 15.01 60.67
N LEU A 2 -30.83 15.18 59.39
CA LEU A 2 -30.05 15.92 58.40
C LEU A 2 -28.54 15.69 58.59
N LYS A 3 -27.99 14.54 58.16
CA LYS A 3 -26.54 14.39 57.92
C LYS A 3 -26.08 13.05 57.33
N LYS A 4 -26.93 12.21 56.74
CA LYS A 4 -26.48 10.93 56.14
C LYS A 4 -27.17 10.54 54.83
N LEU A 5 -27.75 11.50 54.10
CA LEU A 5 -28.32 11.29 52.76
C LEU A 5 -27.62 12.12 51.67
N PHE A 6 -26.41 12.62 51.95
CA PHE A 6 -25.63 13.47 51.04
C PHE A 6 -24.32 12.83 50.56
N TYR A 7 -24.24 11.50 50.51
CA TYR A 7 -23.05 10.78 50.02
C TYR A 7 -23.29 9.97 48.73
N ILE A 8 -24.47 10.08 48.12
CA ILE A 8 -24.82 9.39 46.87
C ILE A 8 -25.18 10.43 45.79
N GLN A 9 -24.36 11.47 45.63
CA GLN A 9 -24.46 12.42 44.51
C GLN A 9 -23.11 12.85 43.92
N ILE A 10 -22.00 12.14 44.20
CA ILE A 10 -20.67 12.45 43.63
C ILE A 10 -20.17 11.27 42.76
N LEU A 11 -21.07 10.50 42.15
CA LEU A 11 -20.70 9.36 41.29
C LEU A 11 -21.40 9.35 39.92
N ILE A 12 -22.08 10.42 39.54
CA ILE A 12 -22.74 10.56 38.23
C ILE A 12 -22.51 11.98 37.70
N ALA A 13 -21.25 12.34 37.46
CA ALA A 13 -20.89 13.60 36.78
C ALA A 13 -19.52 13.53 36.07
N ILE A 14 -19.10 12.36 35.59
CA ILE A 14 -17.96 12.22 34.64
C ILE A 14 -18.39 11.31 33.48
N MET A 15 -19.60 11.50 32.99
CA MET A 15 -20.03 10.91 31.72
C MET A 15 -20.87 11.94 30.98
N THR A 16 -20.22 12.98 30.47
CA THR A 16 -20.66 13.67 29.25
C THR A 16 -19.59 14.66 28.80
N THR A 17 -19.30 14.58 27.50
CA THR A 17 -18.63 15.56 26.63
C THR A 17 -17.13 15.79 26.84
N SER A 18 -16.33 14.84 26.34
CA SER A 18 -15.28 15.24 25.40
C SER A 18 -15.66 14.69 24.04
N SER A 19 -16.03 15.62 23.19
CA SER A 19 -16.50 15.49 21.83
C SER A 19 -15.70 14.46 21.03
N LEU A 20 -16.42 13.81 20.12
CA LEU A 20 -15.89 13.20 18.90
C LEU A 20 -14.83 14.11 18.27
N ASN A 21 -13.58 13.89 18.66
CA ASN A 21 -12.45 14.12 17.79
C ASN A 21 -11.57 12.88 17.93
N ALA A 22 -12.16 11.73 17.59
CA ALA A 22 -11.43 10.79 16.75
C ALA A 22 -11.17 11.50 15.41
N GLY A 23 -10.32 12.52 15.45
CA GLY A 23 -9.45 12.78 14.32
C GLY A 23 -8.78 11.44 14.15
N SER A 24 -9.24 10.68 13.16
CA SER A 24 -8.43 9.64 12.58
C SER A 24 -7.11 10.34 12.29
N ALA A 25 -6.13 10.15 13.17
CA ALA A 25 -4.75 10.35 12.79
C ALA A 25 -4.61 9.38 11.63
N ALA A 26 -4.82 9.89 10.42
CA ALA A 26 -4.57 9.15 9.21
C ALA A 26 -3.13 8.71 9.39
N LEU A 27 -2.94 7.41 9.65
CA LEU A 27 -1.62 6.82 9.57
C LEU A 27 -1.03 7.34 8.26
N PRO A 28 0.20 7.87 8.25
CA PRO A 28 0.78 8.41 7.03
C PRO A 28 0.57 7.38 5.94
N ASP A 29 -0.18 7.79 4.93
CA ASP A 29 -0.59 6.90 3.85
C ASP A 29 0.69 6.51 3.12
N ASP A 30 1.27 5.34 3.44
CA ASP A 30 2.52 4.87 2.84
C ASP A 30 2.24 4.36 1.42
N GLU A 31 1.82 5.30 0.58
CA GLU A 31 1.52 5.10 -0.83
C GLU A 31 2.77 4.58 -1.54
N ALA A 32 3.93 5.17 -1.25
CA ALA A 32 5.21 4.73 -1.79
C ALA A 32 5.53 3.28 -1.44
N GLY A 33 5.29 2.84 -0.20
CA GLY A 33 5.46 1.45 0.23
C GLY A 33 4.52 0.49 -0.49
N ARG A 34 3.24 0.87 -0.68
CA ARG A 34 2.28 0.06 -1.46
C ARG A 34 2.67 -0.03 -2.94
N CYS A 35 3.06 1.08 -3.54
CA CYS A 35 3.55 1.11 -4.91
C CYS A 35 4.81 0.24 -5.07
N ARG A 36 5.74 0.31 -4.12
CA ARG A 36 6.96 -0.50 -4.11
C ARG A 36 6.62 -1.99 -4.05
N TYR A 37 5.70 -2.37 -3.17
CA TYR A 37 5.19 -3.73 -3.09
C TYR A 37 4.56 -4.16 -4.43
N GLY A 38 3.69 -3.33 -5.01
CA GLY A 38 3.03 -3.58 -6.28
C GLY A 38 4.01 -3.75 -7.44
N ALA A 39 4.96 -2.82 -7.60
CA ALA A 39 6.01 -2.88 -8.61
C ALA A 39 6.84 -4.16 -8.47
N LYS A 40 7.31 -4.47 -7.26
CA LYS A 40 8.07 -5.69 -6.98
C LYS A 40 7.26 -6.94 -7.33
N HIS A 41 6.00 -7.01 -6.92
CA HIS A 41 5.14 -8.16 -7.21
C HIS A 41 4.96 -8.37 -8.72
N MET A 42 4.72 -7.29 -9.48
CA MET A 42 4.54 -7.35 -10.93
C MET A 42 5.83 -7.74 -11.66
N ILE A 43 6.99 -7.28 -11.20
CA ILE A 43 8.30 -7.71 -11.71
C ILE A 43 8.46 -9.23 -11.52
N GLU A 44 8.11 -9.77 -10.36
CA GLU A 44 8.17 -11.21 -10.10
C GLU A 44 7.18 -12.03 -10.95
N VAL A 45 5.99 -11.49 -11.23
CA VAL A 45 5.08 -12.08 -12.23
C VAL A 45 5.74 -12.08 -13.61
N GLY A 46 6.35 -10.97 -14.02
CA GLY A 46 7.10 -10.86 -15.26
C GLY A 46 8.19 -11.92 -15.39
N LYS A 47 9.03 -12.07 -14.36
CA LYS A 47 10.11 -13.09 -14.28
C LYS A 47 9.57 -14.50 -14.45
N ARG A 48 8.52 -14.88 -13.71
CA ARG A 48 7.89 -16.20 -13.83
C ARG A 48 7.36 -16.47 -15.23
N SER A 49 6.80 -15.44 -15.85
CA SER A 49 6.23 -15.56 -17.19
C SER A 49 7.29 -15.67 -18.30
N LEU A 50 8.59 -15.50 -18.00
CA LEU A 50 9.68 -15.80 -18.94
C LEU A 50 9.92 -17.31 -19.09
N LEU A 51 9.43 -18.12 -18.15
CA LEU A 51 9.60 -19.58 -18.14
C LEU A 51 8.48 -20.30 -18.92
N GLU A 52 7.54 -19.55 -19.51
CA GLU A 52 6.43 -20.11 -20.27
C GLU A 52 6.90 -20.65 -21.64
N VAL A 53 7.06 -21.97 -21.72
CA VAL A 53 7.54 -22.70 -22.92
C VAL A 53 6.62 -22.51 -24.12
N SER A 54 5.33 -22.22 -23.90
CA SER A 54 4.34 -21.99 -24.96
C SER A 54 4.39 -20.59 -25.58
N SER A 55 5.17 -19.67 -25.00
CA SER A 55 5.20 -18.28 -25.45
C SER A 55 6.15 -18.10 -26.65
N ARG A 56 5.77 -17.21 -27.58
CA ARG A 56 6.61 -16.93 -28.77
C ARG A 56 7.95 -16.32 -28.32
N PRO A 57 9.10 -16.76 -28.88
CA PRO A 57 10.41 -16.24 -28.47
C PRO A 57 10.52 -14.72 -28.47
N ALA A 58 9.94 -14.04 -29.47
CA ALA A 58 9.92 -12.58 -29.55
C ALA A 58 9.15 -11.92 -28.37
N ARG A 59 8.08 -12.54 -27.87
CA ARG A 59 7.35 -12.03 -26.69
C ARG A 59 8.15 -12.23 -25.41
N ILE A 60 8.83 -13.37 -25.27
CA ILE A 60 9.73 -13.65 -24.15
C ILE A 60 10.85 -12.61 -24.11
N GLU A 61 11.49 -12.34 -25.25
CA GLU A 61 12.58 -11.37 -25.33
C GLU A 61 12.13 -9.94 -25.00
N LYS A 62 10.97 -9.50 -25.52
CA LYS A 62 10.39 -8.19 -25.17
C LYS A 62 10.09 -8.10 -23.67
N ARG A 63 9.55 -9.16 -23.07
CA ARG A 63 9.23 -9.22 -21.64
C ARG A 63 10.51 -9.21 -20.79
N ARG A 64 11.55 -9.91 -21.22
CA ARG A 64 12.85 -9.98 -20.53
C ARG A 64 13.46 -8.59 -20.37
N LYS A 65 13.51 -7.82 -21.46
CA LYS A 65 14.02 -6.44 -21.45
C LYS A 65 13.26 -5.54 -20.47
N LEU A 66 11.93 -5.61 -20.48
CA LEU A 66 11.11 -4.83 -19.54
C LEU A 66 11.36 -5.23 -18.08
N VAL A 67 11.44 -6.52 -17.79
CA VAL A 67 11.71 -7.02 -16.43
C VAL A 67 13.08 -6.58 -15.93
N GLU A 68 14.11 -6.62 -16.79
CA GLU A 68 15.45 -6.13 -16.48
C GLU A 68 15.45 -4.63 -16.21
N GLU A 69 14.81 -3.84 -17.07
CA GLU A 69 14.66 -2.39 -16.90
C GLU A 69 13.96 -2.04 -15.58
N TRP A 70 12.79 -2.63 -15.30
CA TRP A 70 12.03 -2.34 -14.09
C TRP A 70 12.74 -2.78 -12.81
N SER A 71 13.46 -3.90 -12.85
CA SER A 71 14.27 -4.35 -11.71
C SER A 71 15.38 -3.34 -11.42
N SER A 72 16.09 -2.87 -12.45
CA SER A 72 17.14 -1.87 -12.30
C SER A 72 16.61 -0.54 -11.76
N ARG A 73 15.48 -0.04 -12.28
CA ARG A 73 14.83 1.18 -11.76
C ARG A 73 14.47 1.05 -10.28
N LEU A 74 13.91 -0.08 -9.86
CA LEU A 74 13.55 -0.32 -8.47
C LEU A 74 14.78 -0.38 -7.54
N GLU A 75 15.88 -0.98 -8.01
CA GLU A 75 17.15 -1.08 -7.29
C GLU A 75 17.88 0.27 -7.18
N ASN A 76 17.81 1.09 -8.23
CA ASN A 76 18.39 2.44 -8.25
C ASN A 76 17.62 3.45 -7.38
N GLY A 77 16.45 3.06 -6.87
CA GLY A 77 15.63 3.91 -6.01
C GLY A 77 14.74 4.90 -6.75
N ASP A 78 14.38 4.60 -8.01
CA ASP A 78 13.35 5.35 -8.74
C ASP A 78 12.03 5.41 -7.93
N ASP A 79 11.21 6.42 -8.22
CA ASP A 79 9.88 6.56 -7.61
C ASP A 79 9.04 5.28 -7.83
N PRO A 80 8.68 4.55 -6.76
CA PRO A 80 7.99 3.29 -6.89
C PRO A 80 6.58 3.45 -7.46
N CYS A 81 5.91 4.59 -7.27
CA CYS A 81 4.57 4.81 -7.80
C CYS A 81 4.59 5.05 -9.30
N GLN A 82 5.49 5.89 -9.79
CA GLN A 82 5.69 6.04 -11.23
C GLN A 82 6.09 4.71 -11.88
N LEU A 83 7.02 3.97 -11.28
CA LEU A 83 7.42 2.65 -11.80
C LEU A 83 6.24 1.68 -11.83
N TYR A 84 5.44 1.60 -10.77
CA TYR A 84 4.26 0.74 -10.73
C TYR A 84 3.25 1.10 -11.83
N MET A 85 3.00 2.38 -12.07
CA MET A 85 2.12 2.85 -13.13
C MET A 85 2.66 2.53 -14.53
N ASP A 86 3.97 2.68 -14.75
CA ASP A 86 4.62 2.32 -16.01
C ASP A 86 4.45 0.81 -16.29
N ILE A 87 4.64 -0.04 -15.27
CA ILE A 87 4.44 -1.48 -15.37
C ILE A 87 2.99 -1.81 -15.72
N GLN A 88 2.01 -1.19 -15.05
CA GLN A 88 0.59 -1.39 -15.35
C GLN A 88 0.25 -1.00 -16.78
N LYS A 89 0.73 0.15 -17.24
CA LYS A 89 0.54 0.61 -18.62
C LYS A 89 1.14 -0.37 -19.63
N ALA A 90 2.35 -0.84 -19.40
CA ALA A 90 3.00 -1.83 -20.25
C ALA A 90 2.24 -3.15 -20.28
N ALA A 91 1.71 -3.62 -19.15
CA ALA A 91 0.95 -4.87 -19.07
C ALA A 91 -0.34 -4.84 -19.90
N THR A 92 -0.97 -3.67 -20.07
CA THR A 92 -2.18 -3.52 -20.89
C THR A 92 -1.93 -3.32 -22.39
N THR A 93 -0.68 -3.06 -22.79
CA THR A 93 -0.30 -2.74 -24.18
C THR A 93 0.54 -3.84 -24.84
N PHE A 94 0.66 -5.00 -24.18
CA PHE A 94 1.63 -6.04 -24.50
C PHE A 94 1.14 -7.12 -25.47
#